data_AF-A0A379LSU5-F1
#
_entry.id   AF-A0A379LSU5-F1
#
_cell.length_a   1.000
_cell.length_b   1.000
_cell.length_c   1.000
_cell.angle_alpha   90.00
_cell.angle_beta   90.00
_cell.angle_gamma   90.00
#
_symmetry.space_group_name_H-M   'P 1'
#
loop_
_entity.id
_entity.type
_entity.pdbx_description
1 polymer ?
#
loop_
_entity_poly.entity_id
_entity_poly.type
_entity_poly.pdbx_seq_one_letter_code
_entity_poly.pdbx_strand_id
1 'polypeptide(L)'
;MNKILHFKEIVDDSRGLWLSGLFGAVVGWNPNKSFYENKNIFFSIIEELLDKQTIKFCSPEDPLGKVIPYWDTDNKNIVNFLKQHWPNSANTEEDDDLNFYFYDMPAVLWKTESGKYVGS
;
A
#
# COMPACT_ATOMS: atom_id res chain seq x y z
N MET A 1 -12.37 13.77 6.74
CA MET A 1 -11.19 13.33 5.96
C MET A 1 -11.03 14.28 4.79
N ASN A 2 -9.84 14.84 4.58
CA ASN A 2 -9.59 15.66 3.40
C ASN A 2 -9.62 14.78 2.15
N LYS A 3 -10.17 15.29 1.04
CA LYS A 3 -10.25 14.57 -0.22
C LYS A 3 -8.84 14.30 -0.75
N ILE A 4 -8.47 13.03 -0.93
CA ILE A 4 -7.23 12.66 -1.62
C ILE A 4 -7.41 12.99 -3.11
N LEU A 5 -6.55 13.86 -3.63
CA LEU A 5 -6.56 14.23 -5.04
C LEU A 5 -6.16 13.00 -5.88
N HIS A 6 -6.78 12.83 -7.04
CA HIS A 6 -6.52 11.71 -7.96
C HIS A 6 -6.76 10.30 -7.37
N PHE A 7 -7.50 10.18 -6.25
CA PHE A 7 -7.72 8.89 -5.58
C PHE A 7 -8.21 7.80 -6.53
N LYS A 8 -9.19 8.11 -7.39
CA LYS A 8 -9.76 7.12 -8.31
C LYS A 8 -8.71 6.66 -9.32
N GLU A 9 -8.00 7.61 -9.92
CA GLU A 9 -6.98 7.37 -10.93
C GLU A 9 -5.82 6.55 -10.35
N ILE A 10 -5.32 6.92 -9.16
CA ILE A 10 -4.28 6.17 -8.46
C ILE A 10 -4.73 4.74 -8.20
N VAL A 11 -5.96 4.54 -7.70
CA VAL A 11 -6.49 3.20 -7.40
C VAL A 11 -6.64 2.37 -8.66
N ASP A 12 -7.18 2.95 -9.74
CA ASP A 12 -7.36 2.24 -11.01
C ASP A 12 -6.02 1.79 -11.60
N ASP A 13 -4.99 2.65 -11.56
CA ASP A 13 -3.63 2.32 -12.04
C ASP A 13 -2.88 1.33 -11.13
N SER A 14 -3.31 1.18 -9.87
CA SER A 14 -2.66 0.32 -8.89
C SER A 14 -3.29 -1.06 -8.76
N ARG A 15 -4.48 -1.27 -9.34
CA ARG A 15 -5.24 -2.51 -9.15
C ARG A 15 -4.43 -3.73 -9.59
N GLY A 16 -4.29 -4.69 -8.68
CA GLY A 16 -3.55 -5.91 -8.95
C GLY A 16 -2.05 -5.67 -9.09
N LEU A 17 -1.51 -4.60 -8.51
CA LEU A 17 -0.06 -4.39 -8.35
C LEU A 17 0.36 -4.54 -6.88
N TRP A 18 1.68 -4.64 -6.66
CA TRP A 18 2.28 -4.59 -5.33
C TRP A 18 2.26 -3.17 -4.73
N LEU A 19 2.67 -3.05 -3.46
CA LEU A 19 2.78 -1.76 -2.79
C LEU A 19 3.68 -0.77 -3.53
N SER A 20 4.76 -1.25 -4.17
CA SER A 20 5.62 -0.43 -5.03
C SER A 20 4.87 0.16 -6.22
N GLY A 21 3.98 -0.62 -6.85
CA GLY A 21 3.11 -0.13 -7.93
C GLY A 21 2.13 0.93 -7.44
N LEU A 22 1.54 0.74 -6.26
CA LEU A 22 0.69 1.75 -5.62
C LEU A 22 1.46 3.04 -5.30
N PHE A 23 2.67 2.92 -4.77
CA PHE A 23 3.51 4.08 -4.50
C PHE A 23 3.91 4.82 -5.79
N GLY A 24 4.28 4.08 -6.84
CA GLY A 24 4.57 4.64 -8.16
C GLY A 24 3.37 5.39 -8.76
N ALA A 25 2.15 4.87 -8.62
CA ALA A 25 0.95 5.56 -9.06
C ALA A 25 0.71 6.85 -8.25
N VAL A 26 0.94 6.84 -6.94
CA VAL A 26 0.88 8.04 -6.10
C VAL A 26 1.83 9.11 -6.63
N VAL A 27 3.08 8.77 -6.90
CA VAL A 27 4.06 9.71 -7.45
C VAL A 27 3.60 10.23 -8.82
N GLY A 28 3.22 9.33 -9.73
CA GLY A 28 2.87 9.67 -11.11
C GLY A 28 1.71 10.65 -11.20
N TRP A 29 0.71 10.51 -10.31
CA TRP A 29 -0.42 11.44 -10.22
C TRP A 29 -0.15 12.68 -9.37
N ASN A 30 1.00 12.75 -8.68
CA ASN A 30 1.39 13.88 -7.83
C ASN A 30 2.84 14.34 -8.12
N PRO A 31 3.19 14.69 -9.38
CA PRO A 31 4.58 14.98 -9.77
C PRO A 31 5.17 16.24 -9.11
N ASN A 32 4.32 17.12 -8.57
CA ASN A 32 4.73 18.36 -7.91
C ASN A 32 4.88 18.20 -6.39
N LYS A 33 4.74 16.98 -5.86
CA LYS A 33 4.85 16.68 -4.44
C LYS A 33 6.25 16.17 -4.10
N SER A 34 6.71 16.55 -2.91
CA SER A 34 7.94 15.99 -2.36
C SER A 34 7.75 14.50 -2.04
N PHE A 35 8.87 13.77 -1.95
CA PHE A 35 8.87 12.37 -1.52
C PHE A 35 8.10 12.15 -0.20
N TYR A 36 8.30 13.02 0.79
CA TYR A 36 7.60 12.94 2.08
C TYR A 36 6.10 13.20 1.97
N GLU A 37 5.68 14.12 1.11
CA GLU A 37 4.25 14.32 0.82
C GLU A 37 3.66 13.08 0.13
N ASN A 38 4.35 12.52 -0.85
CA ASN A 38 3.92 11.29 -1.54
C ASN A 38 3.84 10.10 -0.58
N LYS A 39 4.80 9.94 0.33
CA LYS A 39 4.75 8.95 1.43
C LYS A 39 3.49 9.13 2.28
N ASN A 40 3.16 10.36 2.67
CA ASN A 40 1.97 10.62 3.46
C ASN A 40 0.67 10.31 2.68
N ILE A 41 0.61 10.71 1.40
CA ILE A 41 -0.52 10.40 0.51
C ILE A 41 -0.68 8.88 0.37
N PHE A 42 0.42 8.16 0.14
CA PHE A 42 0.44 6.70 0.03
C PHE A 42 -0.19 6.01 1.25
N PHE A 43 0.22 6.39 2.47
CA PHE A 43 -0.37 5.80 3.67
C PHE A 43 -1.83 6.20 3.88
N SER A 44 -2.22 7.43 3.53
CA SER A 44 -3.63 7.85 3.57
C SER A 44 -4.49 7.06 2.58
N ILE A 45 -3.96 6.73 1.40
CA ILE A 45 -4.66 5.89 0.42
C ILE A 45 -4.81 4.46 0.94
N ILE A 46 -3.76 3.87 1.53
CA ILE A 46 -3.86 2.54 2.13
C ILE A 46 -4.93 2.49 3.21
N GLU A 47 -4.94 3.48 4.12
CA GLU A 47 -5.96 3.59 5.17
C GLU A 47 -7.38 3.64 4.58
N GLU A 48 -7.60 4.51 3.58
CA GLU A 48 -8.90 4.64 2.91
C GLU A 48 -9.31 3.36 2.16
N LEU A 49 -8.35 2.65 1.55
CA LEU A 49 -8.60 1.38 0.86
C LEU A 49 -8.95 0.24 1.82
N LEU A 50 -8.31 0.19 2.99
CA LEU A 50 -8.63 -0.76 4.05
C LEU A 50 -10.02 -0.49 4.63
N ASP A 51 -10.35 0.76 4.93
CA ASP A 51 -11.65 1.15 5.47
C ASP A 51 -12.79 0.85 4.49
N LYS A 52 -12.55 1.06 3.20
CA LYS A 52 -13.49 0.70 2.11
C LYS A 52 -13.49 -0.79 1.78
N GLN A 53 -12.69 -1.61 2.47
CA GLN A 53 -12.51 -3.05 2.17
C GLN A 53 -12.18 -3.30 0.69
N THR A 54 -11.41 -2.40 0.08
CA THR A 54 -10.93 -2.52 -1.30
C THR A 54 -9.63 -3.33 -1.36
N ILE A 55 -8.85 -3.30 -0.28
CA ILE A 55 -7.67 -4.15 -0.10
C ILE A 55 -7.73 -4.90 1.22
N LYS A 56 -6.94 -5.96 1.30
CA LYS A 56 -6.52 -6.66 2.51
C LYS A 56 -5.01 -6.91 2.44
N PHE A 57 -4.42 -7.33 3.55
CA PHE A 57 -3.04 -7.78 3.59
C PHE A 57 -2.96 -9.22 4.07
N CYS A 58 -1.92 -9.93 3.64
CA CYS A 58 -1.46 -11.15 4.30
C CYS A 58 -0.87 -10.84 5.68
N SER A 59 -0.77 -11.85 6.54
CA SER A 59 -0.14 -11.70 7.86
C SER A 59 1.38 -11.51 7.72
N PRO A 60 2.06 -10.70 8.55
CA PRO A 60 3.53 -10.68 8.62
C PRO A 60 4.15 -12.03 8.96
N GLU A 61 3.42 -12.91 9.65
CA GLU A 61 3.88 -14.28 9.96
C GLU A 61 3.77 -15.22 8.75
N ASP A 62 2.96 -14.85 7.75
CA ASP A 62 2.76 -15.57 6.51
C ASP A 62 2.56 -14.56 5.37
N PRO A 63 3.62 -13.85 4.96
CA PRO A 63 3.52 -12.66 4.09
C PRO A 63 3.01 -13.00 2.67
N LEU A 64 3.00 -14.28 2.31
CA LEU A 64 2.47 -14.81 1.05
C LEU A 64 1.07 -15.45 1.21
N GLY A 65 0.51 -15.50 2.42
CA GLY A 65 -0.84 -15.97 2.70
C GLY A 65 -1.09 -17.44 2.36
N LYS A 66 -0.09 -18.31 2.52
CA LYS A 66 -0.19 -19.75 2.17
C LYS A 66 -1.09 -20.53 3.14
N VAL A 67 -1.12 -20.12 4.40
CA VAL A 67 -1.83 -20.76 5.52
C VAL A 67 -2.83 -19.78 6.13
N ILE A 68 -2.44 -18.52 6.33
CA ILE A 68 -3.27 -17.46 6.89
C ILE A 68 -3.56 -16.46 5.76
N PRO A 69 -4.72 -16.57 5.08
CA PRO A 69 -4.98 -15.83 3.85
C PRO A 69 -5.12 -14.31 4.08
N TYR A 70 -5.49 -13.90 5.30
CA TYR A 70 -5.68 -12.50 5.66
C TYR A 70 -5.11 -12.23 7.03
N TRP A 71 -4.50 -11.07 7.19
CA TRP A 71 -4.09 -10.57 8.48
C TRP A 71 -5.32 -10.21 9.32
N ASP A 72 -5.55 -10.97 10.39
CA ASP A 72 -6.64 -10.72 11.34
C ASP A 72 -6.22 -9.66 12.37
N THR A 73 -6.25 -8.40 11.96
CA THR A 73 -6.03 -7.24 12.84
C THR A 73 -6.80 -6.03 12.34
N ASP A 74 -6.89 -4.98 13.15
CA ASP A 74 -7.54 -3.74 12.74
C ASP A 74 -6.71 -2.95 11.72
N ASN A 75 -7.40 -2.16 10.89
CA ASN A 75 -6.78 -1.39 9.81
C ASN A 75 -5.67 -0.44 10.31
N LYS A 76 -5.82 0.10 11.53
CA LYS A 76 -4.84 1.01 12.12
C LYS A 76 -3.54 0.29 12.44
N ASN A 77 -3.59 -0.94 12.92
CA ASN A 77 -2.39 -1.75 13.17
C ASN A 77 -1.66 -2.09 11.87
N ILE A 78 -2.38 -2.40 10.80
CA ILE A 78 -1.78 -2.62 9.47
C ILE A 78 -1.02 -1.38 9.02
N VAL A 79 -1.69 -0.21 9.02
CA VAL A 79 -1.06 1.06 8.59
C VAL A 79 0.13 1.43 9.48
N ASN A 80 0.00 1.24 10.80
CA ASN A 80 1.10 1.49 11.73
C ASN A 80 2.30 0.57 11.49
N PHE A 81 2.05 -0.72 11.24
CA PHE A 81 3.11 -1.67 10.91
C PHE A 81 3.89 -1.22 9.67
N LEU A 82 3.18 -0.89 8.59
CA LEU A 82 3.81 -0.41 7.35
C LEU A 82 4.62 0.88 7.60
N LYS A 83 4.07 1.84 8.37
CA LYS A 83 4.77 3.08 8.72
C LYS A 83 6.03 2.85 9.58
N GLN A 84 5.98 1.90 10.52
CA GLN A 84 7.09 1.57 11.40
C GLN A 84 8.25 0.89 10.67
N HIS A 85 7.95 0.15 9.60
CA HIS A 85 8.97 -0.53 8.78
C HIS A 85 9.49 0.33 7.63
N TRP A 86 8.89 1.51 7.39
CA TRP A 86 9.38 2.40 6.34
C TRP A 86 10.84 2.80 6.62
N PRO A 87 11.77 2.66 5.64
CA PRO A 87 13.19 2.92 5.87
C PRO A 87 13.47 4.37 6.27
N ASN A 88 14.29 4.58 7.30
CA ASN A 88 14.66 5.92 7.75
C ASN A 88 15.60 6.64 6.77
N SER A 89 16.36 5.89 5.98
CA SER A 89 17.30 6.37 4.95
C SER A 89 16.59 6.85 3.69
N ALA A 90 15.46 6.23 3.35
CA ALA A 90 14.72 6.49 2.11
C ALA A 90 14.28 7.95 1.98
N ASN A 91 14.82 8.62 0.97
CA ASN A 91 14.51 10.03 0.67
C ASN A 91 14.18 10.28 -0.81
N THR A 92 14.30 9.27 -1.67
CA THR A 92 13.87 9.28 -3.07
C THR A 92 13.18 7.97 -3.43
N GLU A 93 12.56 7.92 -4.60
CA GLU A 93 11.90 6.73 -5.15
C GLU A 93 12.89 5.67 -5.66
N GLU A 94 14.11 6.09 -5.97
CA GLU A 94 15.19 5.24 -6.49
C GLU A 94 16.02 4.59 -5.37
N ASP A 95 15.62 4.80 -4.12
CA ASP A 95 16.33 4.29 -2.95
C ASP A 95 16.20 2.75 -2.84
N ASP A 96 17.34 2.07 -2.74
CA ASP A 96 17.38 0.60 -2.65
C ASP A 96 16.70 0.09 -1.38
N ASP A 97 16.81 0.79 -0.24
CA ASP A 97 16.16 0.39 1.01
C ASP A 97 14.63 0.48 0.87
N LEU A 98 14.14 1.45 0.08
CA LEU A 98 12.72 1.56 -0.24
C LEU A 98 12.24 0.39 -1.12
N ASN A 99 13.05 -0.03 -2.08
CA ASN A 99 12.76 -1.21 -2.88
C ASN A 99 12.71 -2.46 -2.01
N PHE A 100 13.69 -2.69 -1.15
CA PHE A 100 13.68 -3.82 -0.21
C PHE A 100 12.47 -3.79 0.72
N TYR A 101 12.10 -2.62 1.23
CA TYR A 101 10.89 -2.45 2.02
C TYR A 101 9.64 -2.98 1.27
N PHE A 102 9.43 -2.61 0.00
CA PHE A 102 8.26 -3.09 -0.74
C PHE A 102 8.26 -4.60 -0.98
N TYR A 103 9.44 -5.23 -1.09
CA TYR A 103 9.57 -6.69 -1.20
C TYR A 103 9.32 -7.42 0.13
N ASP A 104 9.74 -6.83 1.25
CA ASP A 104 9.65 -7.46 2.57
C ASP A 104 8.26 -7.30 3.23
N MET A 105 7.47 -6.32 2.78
CA MET A 105 6.13 -6.11 3.33
C MET A 105 5.16 -7.24 2.95
N PRO A 106 4.16 -7.55 3.83
CA PRO A 106 3.14 -8.53 3.51
C PRO A 106 2.41 -8.17 2.21
N ALA A 107 2.04 -9.20 1.44
CA ALA A 107 1.37 -8.99 0.16
C ALA A 107 0.04 -8.23 0.34
N VAL A 108 -0.16 -7.21 -0.49
CA VAL A 108 -1.46 -6.54 -0.64
C VAL A 108 -2.35 -7.38 -1.55
N LEU A 109 -3.59 -7.58 -1.13
CA LEU A 109 -4.61 -8.33 -1.85
C LEU A 109 -5.73 -7.37 -2.27
N TRP A 110 -6.00 -7.30 -3.56
CA TRP A 110 -7.00 -6.41 -4.16
C TRP A 110 -8.35 -7.12 -4.30
N LYS A 111 -9.43 -6.43 -3.93
CA LYS A 111 -10.78 -6.91 -4.14
C LYS A 111 -11.16 -6.84 -5.62
N THR A 112 -11.50 -7.98 -6.18
CA THR A 112 -12.03 -8.12 -7.54
C THR A 112 -13.52 -7.75 -7.59
N GLU A 113 -14.06 -7.60 -8.81
CA GLU A 113 -15.50 -7.40 -9.04
C GLU A 113 -16.35 -8.55 -8.47
N SER A 114 -15.79 -9.76 -8.43
CA SER A 114 -16.44 -10.93 -7.82
C SER A 114 -16.48 -10.89 -6.29
N GLY A 115 -15.83 -9.91 -5.66
CA GLY A 115 -15.69 -9.79 -4.21
C GLY A 115 -14.56 -10.63 -3.60
N LYS A 116 -13.84 -11.42 -4.39
CA LYS A 116 -12.63 -12.16 -3.95
C LYS A 116 -11.42 -11.23 -3.86
N TYR A 117 -10.52 -11.50 -2.92
CA TYR A 117 -9.25 -10.81 -2.79
C TYR A 117 -8.14 -11.59 -3.50
N VAL A 118 -7.34 -10.91 -4.32
CA VAL A 118 -6.23 -11.50 -5.08
C VAL A 118 -4.98 -10.65 -4.94
N GLY A 119 -3.84 -11.30 -4.69
CA GLY A 119 -2.53 -10.65 -4.79
C GLY A 119 -2.06 -10.57 -6.23
N SER A 120 -1.01 -9.81 -6.47
CA SER A 120 -0.27 -9.82 -7.74
C SER A 120 0.86 -10.82 -7.73
#